data_AF-A0A1M5REQ2-F1
#
_entry.id   AF-A0A1M5REQ2-F1
#
_cell.length_a   1.000
_cell.length_b   1.000
_cell.length_c   1.000
_cell.angle_alpha   90.00
_cell.angle_beta   90.00
_cell.angle_gamma   90.00
#
_symmetry.space_group_name_H-M   'P 1'
#
loop_
_entity.id
_entity.type
_entity.pdbx_description
1 polymer ?
#
loop_
_entity_poly.entity_id
_entity_poly.type
_entity_poly.pdbx_seq_one_letter_code
_entity_poly.pdbx_strand_id
1 'polypeptide(L)'
;MLHLFNDNAFNNMLINPTKKELEILSKDRGIVTEFDSLCFITNVRSRSAKNTFVVDDIPLGVDQQGISRKEADKIVNQVNNYLMNKELIRLDKKMGMHSKFSFNCRLYITKEYSRIAYMWNNSLFAPDNINHPDIVSVYVPEWPERIILIYPEEGITYILGTDYFGEAKKSFLRMAMYKVKKMGGLGLHAGSKVLRVKDKDGILKDVGFIMFGLSGTGKTTLTIHDHNLKGEEKAIIRQDDVIFMDINGYCAGSENGFFIKTEGLNESQTVLYKAATSPNAIFENVKVYENGKVDFLNTELTSNGRGIVLREEIDNTDDSIDLEKAHKLIFITRRNDIIPPVAKLTASQAATFFMLGESIETSAGDPTKAGQSKRCVGTNPFIIGPEAEEGHRLYRILKQNPDMECYILNTGRVGKSNSFEGEKITIEVSTTIMREIARDTIKWEVDKDWGYLVPKSVNGLDMDKYNPRKYYTEIEYKALVNKLKDERIEWLSRFENLDIQLVNSIA
;
A
#
# COMPACT_ATOMS: atom_id res chain seq x y z
N MET A 1 -4.36 22.60 16.77
CA MET A 1 -5.52 22.20 15.94
C MET A 1 -6.47 23.37 15.67
N LEU A 2 -6.91 24.13 16.69
CA LEU A 2 -7.91 25.21 16.61
C LEU A 2 -7.58 26.49 15.80
N HIS A 3 -6.35 26.65 15.26
CA HIS A 3 -6.00 27.87 14.52
C HIS A 3 -6.19 27.77 12.99
N LEU A 4 -6.16 26.56 12.42
CA LEU A 4 -6.23 26.38 10.96
C LEU A 4 -7.65 26.11 10.45
N PHE A 5 -8.51 25.47 11.24
CA PHE A 5 -9.89 25.17 10.86
C PHE A 5 -10.81 25.20 12.09
N ASN A 6 -11.92 25.95 12.03
CA ASN A 6 -12.88 26.09 13.11
C ASN A 6 -14.28 25.70 12.64
N ASP A 7 -14.77 24.54 13.08
CA ASP A 7 -16.09 24.00 12.71
C ASP A 7 -17.24 24.94 13.00
N ASN A 8 -17.12 25.70 14.09
CA ASN A 8 -18.17 26.62 14.53
C ASN A 8 -18.34 27.82 13.60
N ALA A 9 -17.43 28.02 12.64
CA ALA A 9 -17.52 29.09 11.65
C ALA A 9 -18.42 28.73 10.46
N PHE A 10 -18.85 27.47 10.32
CA PHE A 10 -19.65 27.00 9.17
C PHE A 10 -21.12 26.78 9.57
N ASN A 11 -22.02 27.53 8.94
CA ASN A 11 -23.44 27.50 9.27
C ASN A 11 -24.23 26.35 8.61
N ASN A 12 -23.71 25.78 7.51
CA ASN A 12 -24.42 24.80 6.67
C ASN A 12 -23.63 23.48 6.58
N MET A 13 -23.74 22.63 7.59
CA MET A 13 -22.97 21.38 7.68
C MET A 13 -23.85 20.18 8.01
N LEU A 14 -23.79 19.15 7.15
CA LEU A 14 -24.35 17.83 7.40
C LEU A 14 -23.32 17.02 8.20
N ILE A 15 -23.66 16.68 9.44
CA ILE A 15 -22.74 15.99 10.36
C ILE A 15 -23.10 14.50 10.40
N ASN A 16 -22.12 13.65 10.08
CA ASN A 16 -22.21 12.19 10.11
C ASN A 16 -23.48 11.64 9.44
N PRO A 17 -23.78 12.03 8.18
CA PRO A 17 -24.85 11.39 7.43
C PRO A 17 -24.61 9.88 7.35
N THR A 18 -25.68 9.11 7.45
CA THR A 18 -25.66 7.65 7.34
C THR A 18 -25.17 7.21 5.97
N LYS A 19 -24.73 5.95 5.85
CA LYS A 19 -24.37 5.34 4.55
C LYS A 19 -25.48 5.55 3.51
N LYS A 20 -26.75 5.39 3.90
CA LYS A 20 -27.88 5.52 2.99
C LYS A 20 -28.11 6.96 2.52
N GLU A 21 -27.99 7.92 3.43
CA GLU A 21 -28.08 9.34 3.06
C GLU A 21 -26.94 9.74 2.12
N LEU A 22 -25.71 9.28 2.38
CA LEU A 22 -24.56 9.49 1.51
C LEU A 22 -24.77 8.86 0.12
N GLU A 23 -25.30 7.64 0.05
CA GLU A 23 -25.66 6.99 -1.22
C GLU A 23 -26.68 7.82 -2.01
N ILE A 24 -27.76 8.27 -1.36
CA ILE A 24 -28.81 9.10 -1.99
C ILE A 24 -28.22 10.42 -2.49
N LEU A 25 -27.40 11.09 -1.67
CA LEU A 25 -26.72 12.34 -2.01
C LEU A 25 -25.72 12.19 -3.16
N SER A 26 -25.30 10.96 -3.49
CA SER A 26 -24.28 10.69 -4.52
C SER A 26 -24.88 10.10 -5.79
N LYS A 27 -26.12 9.63 -5.75
CA LYS A 27 -26.72 8.78 -6.79
C LYS A 27 -26.88 9.49 -8.13
N ASP A 28 -27.14 10.79 -8.13
CA ASP A 28 -27.30 11.62 -9.33
C ASP A 28 -26.02 11.70 -10.20
N ARG A 29 -24.85 11.48 -9.59
CA ARG A 29 -23.54 11.50 -10.23
C ARG A 29 -22.94 10.11 -10.45
N GLY A 30 -23.63 9.06 -10.01
CA GLY A 30 -23.20 7.67 -10.14
C GLY A 30 -23.88 6.95 -11.29
N ILE A 31 -23.17 6.00 -11.89
CA ILE A 31 -23.71 5.04 -12.84
C ILE A 31 -24.04 3.76 -12.06
N VAL A 32 -25.29 3.30 -12.11
CA VAL A 32 -25.68 2.02 -11.50
C VAL A 32 -25.17 0.89 -12.38
N THR A 33 -24.51 -0.09 -11.79
CA THR A 33 -23.97 -1.25 -12.50
C THR A 33 -24.95 -2.42 -12.53
N GLU A 34 -24.63 -3.47 -13.30
CA GLU A 34 -25.35 -4.75 -13.32
C GLU A 34 -25.35 -5.49 -11.96
N PHE A 35 -24.55 -5.03 -11.01
CA PHE A 35 -24.46 -5.55 -9.64
C PHE A 35 -25.24 -4.70 -8.63
N ASP A 36 -26.05 -3.72 -9.07
CA ASP A 36 -26.73 -2.72 -8.23
C ASP A 36 -25.77 -1.80 -7.43
N SER A 37 -24.47 -1.87 -7.73
CA SER A 37 -23.44 -1.00 -7.15
C SER A 37 -23.33 0.34 -7.91
N LEU A 38 -22.64 1.33 -7.34
CA LEU A 38 -22.41 2.64 -7.99
C LEU A 38 -20.98 2.74 -8.53
N CYS A 39 -20.85 3.25 -9.76
CA CYS A 39 -19.58 3.66 -10.36
C CYS A 39 -19.54 5.18 -10.58
N PHE A 40 -18.44 5.81 -10.15
CA PHE A 40 -18.21 7.24 -10.34
C PHE A 40 -17.08 7.50 -11.35
N ILE A 41 -17.24 8.54 -12.15
CA ILE A 41 -16.23 8.99 -13.12
C ILE A 41 -15.66 10.32 -12.62
N THR A 42 -14.36 10.37 -12.40
CA THR A 42 -13.65 11.55 -11.89
C THR A 42 -12.90 12.31 -12.98
N ASN A 43 -12.59 13.58 -12.76
CA ASN A 43 -11.71 14.33 -13.67
C ASN A 43 -10.25 13.93 -13.47
N VAL A 44 -9.85 13.65 -12.22
CA VAL A 44 -8.50 13.22 -11.87
C VAL A 44 -8.48 11.72 -11.63
N ARG A 45 -7.60 10.98 -12.33
CA ARG A 45 -7.59 9.51 -12.32
C ARG A 45 -6.54 8.87 -11.41
N SER A 46 -5.70 9.68 -10.77
CA SER A 46 -4.58 9.22 -9.95
C SER A 46 -4.14 10.29 -8.94
N ARG A 47 -3.22 9.91 -8.05
CA ARG A 47 -2.66 10.84 -7.05
C ARG A 47 -1.84 11.95 -7.68
N SER A 48 -1.81 13.08 -7.01
CA SER A 48 -1.20 14.33 -7.42
C SER A 48 0.13 14.53 -6.70
N ALA A 49 1.04 13.55 -6.81
CA ALA A 49 2.29 13.54 -6.05
C ALA A 49 3.13 14.81 -6.28
N LYS A 50 3.21 15.29 -7.53
CA LYS A 50 3.90 16.54 -7.89
C LYS A 50 3.23 17.80 -7.33
N ASN A 51 1.98 17.71 -6.88
CA ASN A 51 1.23 18.81 -6.28
C ASN A 51 1.03 18.62 -4.76
N THR A 52 1.75 17.68 -4.15
CA THR A 52 1.68 17.41 -2.71
C THR A 52 2.88 18.06 -2.03
N PHE A 53 2.61 18.90 -1.03
CA PHE A 53 3.60 19.68 -0.30
C PHE A 53 3.46 19.46 1.20
N VAL A 54 4.59 19.26 1.86
CA VAL A 54 4.73 19.23 3.31
C VAL A 54 5.10 20.63 3.77
N VAL A 55 4.38 21.17 4.76
CA VAL A 55 4.73 22.46 5.36
C VAL A 55 6.08 22.32 6.06
N ASP A 56 7.00 23.24 5.77
CA ASP A 56 8.44 23.14 6.04
C ASP A 56 8.87 23.31 7.51
N ASP A 57 8.00 23.00 8.47
CA ASP A 57 8.33 22.99 9.90
C ASP A 57 9.13 21.75 10.33
N ILE A 58 9.33 20.80 9.42
CA ILE A 58 10.07 19.56 9.67
C ILE A 58 11.09 19.30 8.55
N PRO A 59 12.19 18.58 8.84
CA PRO A 59 13.10 18.13 7.78
C PRO A 59 12.35 17.31 6.74
N LEU A 60 12.63 17.56 5.46
CA LEU A 60 12.06 16.82 4.34
C LEU A 60 12.90 15.59 4.01
N GLY A 61 12.25 14.58 3.44
CA GLY A 61 12.95 13.48 2.77
C GLY A 61 13.36 13.82 1.35
N VAL A 62 14.08 12.89 0.71
CA VAL A 62 14.82 13.11 -0.54
C VAL A 62 13.90 13.51 -1.71
N ASP A 63 12.74 12.87 -1.84
CA ASP A 63 11.81 13.08 -2.94
C ASP A 63 10.55 13.88 -2.51
N GLN A 64 10.60 14.52 -1.34
CA GLN A 64 9.49 15.29 -0.76
C GLN A 64 9.57 16.76 -1.15
N GLN A 65 8.41 17.40 -1.30
CA GLN A 65 8.32 18.82 -1.66
C GLN A 65 7.89 19.63 -0.44
N GLY A 66 8.60 20.73 -0.18
CA GLY A 66 8.29 21.70 0.85
C GLY A 66 7.44 22.85 0.35
N ILE A 67 6.68 23.47 1.26
CA ILE A 67 6.09 24.79 1.07
C ILE A 67 6.28 25.59 2.36
N SER A 68 6.57 26.88 2.23
CA SER A 68 6.69 27.73 3.41
C SER A 68 5.36 27.82 4.16
N ARG A 69 5.39 27.72 5.49
CA ARG A 69 4.18 27.91 6.32
C ARG A 69 3.40 29.16 5.94
N LYS A 70 4.09 30.28 5.72
CA LYS A 70 3.46 31.56 5.33
C LYS A 70 2.64 31.45 4.04
N GLU A 71 3.16 30.76 3.02
CA GLU A 71 2.46 30.58 1.74
C GLU A 71 1.31 29.59 1.89
N ALA A 72 1.52 28.49 2.61
CA ALA A 72 0.49 27.50 2.87
C ALA A 72 -0.69 28.10 3.66
N ASP A 73 -0.42 28.88 4.71
CA ASP A 73 -1.42 29.57 5.53
C ASP A 73 -2.22 30.58 4.70
N LYS A 74 -1.57 31.28 3.75
CA LYS A 74 -2.26 32.20 2.83
C LYS A 74 -3.32 31.46 2.00
N ILE A 75 -2.97 30.29 1.44
CA ILE A 75 -3.88 29.46 0.65
C ILE A 75 -5.01 28.92 1.53
N VAL A 76 -4.67 28.37 2.70
CA VAL A 76 -5.65 27.85 3.65
C VAL A 76 -6.65 28.90 4.08
N ASN A 77 -6.22 30.14 4.35
CA ASN A 77 -7.13 31.23 4.71
C ASN A 77 -8.12 31.56 3.59
N GLN A 78 -7.68 31.52 2.32
CA GLN A 78 -8.58 31.72 1.17
C GLN A 78 -9.60 30.59 1.05
N VAL A 79 -9.16 29.34 1.23
CA VAL A 79 -10.04 28.15 1.21
C VAL A 79 -11.06 28.22 2.33
N ASN A 80 -10.65 28.54 3.56
CA ASN A 80 -11.57 28.64 4.69
C ASN A 80 -12.65 29.71 4.46
N ASN A 81 -12.27 30.89 3.94
CA ASN A 81 -13.21 31.95 3.58
C ASN A 81 -14.19 31.50 2.48
N TYR A 82 -13.69 30.75 1.49
CA TYR A 82 -14.53 30.16 0.44
C TYR A 82 -15.57 29.19 1.01
N LEU A 83 -15.16 28.34 1.96
CA LEU A 83 -16.03 27.31 2.55
C LEU A 83 -17.11 27.89 3.47
N MET A 84 -16.97 29.12 4.00
CA MET A 84 -17.99 29.76 4.86
C MET A 84 -19.37 29.84 4.20
N ASN A 85 -19.43 29.93 2.87
CA ASN A 85 -20.66 30.04 2.10
C ASN A 85 -21.07 28.73 1.39
N LYS A 86 -20.47 27.59 1.76
CA LYS A 86 -20.72 26.29 1.16
C LYS A 86 -21.52 25.38 2.08
N GLU A 87 -22.28 24.46 1.48
CA GLU A 87 -22.79 23.30 2.20
C GLU A 87 -21.69 22.26 2.32
N LEU A 88 -21.39 21.83 3.55
CA LEU A 88 -20.35 20.87 3.86
C LEU A 88 -20.94 19.57 4.40
N ILE A 89 -20.22 18.47 4.19
CA ILE A 89 -20.39 17.22 4.92
C ILE A 89 -19.19 17.08 5.85
N ARG A 90 -19.47 16.86 7.14
CA ARG A 90 -18.48 16.40 8.11
C ARG A 90 -18.73 14.93 8.37
N LEU A 91 -17.71 14.10 8.14
CA LEU A 91 -17.76 12.67 8.42
C LEU A 91 -16.63 12.31 9.39
N ASP A 92 -17.01 11.71 10.51
CA ASP A 92 -16.15 11.21 11.57
C ASP A 92 -16.07 9.68 11.45
N LYS A 93 -14.85 9.13 11.47
CA LYS A 93 -14.59 7.69 11.37
C LYS A 93 -13.44 7.30 12.30
N LYS A 94 -13.38 6.02 12.64
CA LYS A 94 -12.24 5.46 13.36
C LYS A 94 -11.32 4.70 12.40
N MET A 95 -10.02 4.98 12.47
CA MET A 95 -8.98 4.19 11.81
C MET A 95 -8.32 3.28 12.84
N GLY A 96 -8.18 2.00 12.50
CA GLY A 96 -7.60 0.98 13.37
C GLY A 96 -8.46 0.64 14.60
N MET A 97 -8.26 -0.55 15.13
CA MET A 97 -8.99 -1.04 16.32
C MET A 97 -8.09 -1.22 17.53
N HIS A 98 -6.76 -1.18 17.35
CA HIS A 98 -5.79 -1.34 18.42
C HIS A 98 -5.77 -0.14 19.38
N SER A 99 -5.63 -0.39 20.68
CA SER A 99 -5.64 0.65 21.72
C SER A 99 -4.57 1.73 21.54
N LYS A 100 -3.39 1.38 21.02
CA LYS A 100 -2.27 2.33 20.80
C LYS A 100 -2.23 2.92 19.38
N PHE A 101 -2.79 2.21 18.41
CA PHE A 101 -2.68 2.56 16.98
C PHE A 101 -4.07 2.68 16.36
N SER A 102 -4.93 3.42 17.05
CA SER A 102 -6.21 3.86 16.52
C SER A 102 -6.29 5.37 16.53
N PHE A 103 -7.00 5.94 15.56
CA PHE A 103 -7.08 7.37 15.35
C PHE A 103 -8.52 7.78 15.04
N ASN A 104 -8.97 8.85 15.67
CA ASN A 104 -10.21 9.53 15.33
C ASN A 104 -9.95 10.39 14.09
N CYS A 105 -10.61 10.06 12.99
CA CYS A 105 -10.43 10.72 11.71
C CYS A 105 -11.66 11.57 11.37
N ARG A 106 -11.42 12.79 10.86
CA ARG A 106 -12.48 13.67 10.39
C ARG A 106 -12.23 14.17 8.98
N LEU A 107 -13.21 13.99 8.11
CA LEU A 107 -13.27 14.55 6.78
C LEU A 107 -14.27 15.70 6.74
N TYR A 108 -13.85 16.85 6.20
CA TYR A 108 -14.77 17.87 5.67
C TYR A 108 -14.71 17.83 4.16
N ILE A 109 -15.88 17.88 3.53
CA ILE A 109 -15.98 17.93 2.08
C ILE A 109 -17.18 18.74 1.64
N THR A 110 -17.08 19.43 0.52
CA THR A 110 -18.21 20.13 -0.09
C THR A 110 -19.29 19.12 -0.50
N LYS A 111 -20.55 19.40 -0.16
CA LYS A 111 -21.69 18.48 -0.33
C LYS A 111 -21.86 18.01 -1.78
N GLU A 112 -21.48 18.85 -2.74
CA GLU A 112 -21.45 18.54 -4.17
C GLU A 112 -20.59 17.29 -4.52
N TYR A 113 -19.62 16.96 -3.67
CA TYR A 113 -18.72 15.81 -3.80
C TYR A 113 -19.00 14.73 -2.74
N SER A 114 -20.25 14.63 -2.29
CA SER A 114 -20.79 13.61 -1.37
C SER A 114 -20.30 12.19 -1.64
N ARG A 115 -20.09 11.81 -2.91
CA ARG A 115 -19.56 10.50 -3.32
C ARG A 115 -18.23 10.13 -2.66
N ILE A 116 -17.35 11.10 -2.40
CA ILE A 116 -16.06 10.83 -1.75
C ILE A 116 -16.28 10.51 -0.27
N ALA A 117 -17.21 11.20 0.40
CA ALA A 117 -17.63 10.83 1.75
C ALA A 117 -18.33 9.46 1.77
N TYR A 118 -19.16 9.15 0.77
CA TYR A 118 -19.80 7.84 0.62
C TYR A 118 -18.75 6.71 0.49
N MET A 119 -17.78 6.88 -0.40
CA MET A 119 -16.65 5.98 -0.60
C MET A 119 -15.81 5.83 0.68
N TRP A 120 -15.48 6.95 1.35
CA TRP A 120 -14.66 6.93 2.56
C TRP A 120 -15.38 6.27 3.73
N ASN A 121 -16.70 6.42 3.83
CA ASN A 121 -17.51 5.75 4.84
C ASN A 121 -17.36 4.21 4.79
N ASN A 122 -17.24 3.62 3.59
CA ASN A 122 -17.02 2.20 3.39
C ASN A 122 -15.56 1.74 3.62
N SER A 123 -14.62 2.67 3.87
CA SER A 123 -13.20 2.34 4.03
C SER A 123 -12.76 2.21 5.50
N LEU A 124 -13.47 2.84 6.44
CA LEU A 124 -13.09 2.93 7.86
C LEU A 124 -14.21 2.50 8.81
N PHE A 125 -13.87 2.34 10.09
CA PHE A 125 -14.78 1.90 11.14
C PHE A 125 -15.74 3.02 11.58
N ALA A 126 -16.84 2.64 12.21
CA ALA A 126 -17.71 3.59 12.89
C ALA A 126 -16.90 4.38 13.95
N PRO A 127 -17.17 5.69 14.11
CA PRO A 127 -16.47 6.51 15.10
C PRO A 127 -16.87 6.09 16.53
N ASP A 128 -15.93 6.14 17.46
CA ASP A 128 -16.16 6.00 18.91
C ASP A 128 -16.01 7.35 19.66
N ASN A 129 -15.24 8.30 19.11
CA ASN A 129 -15.15 9.67 19.61
C ASN A 129 -15.21 10.70 18.46
N ILE A 130 -16.14 11.65 18.59
CA ILE A 130 -16.38 12.73 17.60
C ILE A 130 -16.02 14.12 18.12
N ASN A 131 -15.46 14.25 19.32
CA ASN A 131 -15.17 15.57 19.90
C ASN A 131 -13.76 16.05 19.57
N HIS A 132 -12.81 15.11 19.50
CA HIS A 132 -11.39 15.40 19.34
C HIS A 132 -10.81 14.53 18.23
N PRO A 133 -10.85 14.98 16.96
CA PRO A 133 -10.21 14.23 15.89
C PRO A 133 -8.70 14.25 16.07
N ASP A 134 -8.05 13.11 15.88
CA ASP A 134 -6.61 13.00 15.82
C ASP A 134 -6.06 13.44 14.47
N ILE A 135 -6.82 13.18 13.40
CA ILE A 135 -6.42 13.45 12.01
C ILE A 135 -7.59 14.12 11.29
N VAL A 136 -7.30 15.22 10.61
CA VAL A 136 -8.30 15.99 9.86
C VAL A 136 -7.90 16.11 8.41
N SER A 137 -8.86 15.92 7.50
CA SER A 137 -8.70 16.29 6.10
C SER A 137 -9.81 17.25 5.67
N VAL A 138 -9.43 18.36 5.04
CA VAL A 138 -10.34 19.32 4.41
C VAL A 138 -10.25 19.15 2.90
N TYR A 139 -11.30 18.63 2.29
CA TYR A 139 -11.32 18.27 0.88
C TYR A 139 -12.23 19.22 0.09
N VAL A 140 -11.65 19.99 -0.84
CA VAL A 140 -12.36 20.91 -1.75
C VAL A 140 -12.03 20.56 -3.21
N PRO A 141 -12.69 19.54 -3.79
CA PRO A 141 -12.38 19.07 -5.15
C PRO A 141 -12.53 20.13 -6.24
N GLU A 142 -13.46 21.07 -6.07
CA GLU A 142 -13.74 22.15 -7.03
C GLU A 142 -12.78 23.35 -6.93
N TRP A 143 -11.79 23.31 -6.03
CA TRP A 143 -10.81 24.39 -5.93
C TRP A 143 -10.04 24.55 -7.26
N PRO A 144 -9.78 25.77 -7.76
CA PRO A 144 -9.21 25.97 -9.10
C PRO A 144 -7.82 25.36 -9.28
N GLU A 145 -7.00 25.38 -8.22
CA GLU A 145 -5.63 24.89 -8.25
C GLU A 145 -5.51 23.52 -7.61
N ARG A 146 -4.84 22.59 -8.28
CA ARG A 146 -4.53 21.29 -7.70
C ARG A 146 -3.35 21.42 -6.75
N ILE A 147 -3.61 21.32 -5.46
CA ILE A 147 -2.59 21.38 -4.41
C ILE A 147 -3.03 20.60 -3.18
N ILE A 148 -2.11 19.84 -2.61
CA ILE A 148 -2.31 19.09 -1.37
C ILE A 148 -1.31 19.63 -0.35
N LEU A 149 -1.81 20.24 0.72
CA LEU A 149 -1.01 20.84 1.78
C LEU A 149 -1.09 19.96 3.03
N ILE A 150 0.06 19.51 3.52
CA ILE A 150 0.16 18.65 4.69
C ILE A 150 0.76 19.45 5.84
N TYR A 151 0.06 19.48 6.97
CA TYR A 151 0.50 20.06 8.24
C TYR A 151 0.75 18.91 9.23
N PRO A 152 1.96 18.31 9.26
CA PRO A 152 2.20 17.08 10.01
C PRO A 152 2.04 17.24 11.52
N GLU A 153 2.52 18.35 12.08
CA GLU A 153 2.48 18.61 13.52
C GLU A 153 1.05 18.93 13.99
N GLU A 154 0.22 19.54 13.15
CA GLU A 154 -1.20 19.78 13.45
C GLU A 154 -2.13 18.60 13.17
N GLY A 155 -1.68 17.61 12.39
CA GLY A 155 -2.51 16.48 11.99
C GLY A 155 -3.56 16.83 10.94
N ILE A 156 -3.33 17.86 10.11
CA ILE A 156 -4.31 18.38 9.14
C ILE A 156 -3.77 18.25 7.71
N THR A 157 -4.63 17.85 6.76
CA THR A 157 -4.33 17.89 5.32
C THR A 157 -5.42 18.65 4.57
N TYR A 158 -5.04 19.62 3.74
CA TYR A 158 -5.93 20.25 2.76
C TYR A 158 -5.73 19.58 1.41
N ILE A 159 -6.82 19.15 0.78
CA ILE A 159 -6.83 18.47 -0.51
C ILE A 159 -7.65 19.33 -1.48
N LEU A 160 -7.01 19.98 -2.44
CA LEU A 160 -7.63 20.99 -3.30
C LEU A 160 -7.47 20.61 -4.78
N GLY A 161 -8.50 20.87 -5.59
CA GLY A 161 -8.43 20.81 -7.07
C GLY A 161 -8.24 19.40 -7.65
N THR A 162 -8.76 18.40 -6.95
CA THR A 162 -8.76 17.00 -7.39
C THR A 162 -9.99 16.30 -6.85
N ASP A 163 -10.61 15.45 -7.65
CA ASP A 163 -11.86 14.77 -7.30
C ASP A 163 -11.69 13.24 -7.24
N TYR A 164 -10.43 12.81 -7.13
CA TYR A 164 -9.99 11.43 -7.00
C TYR A 164 -10.04 10.95 -5.55
N PHE A 165 -10.86 9.95 -5.25
CA PHE A 165 -11.05 9.39 -3.90
C PHE A 165 -9.73 8.96 -3.23
N GLY A 166 -8.76 8.46 -4.01
CA GLY A 166 -7.48 8.02 -3.47
C GLY A 166 -6.70 9.09 -2.69
N GLU A 167 -6.96 10.38 -2.93
CA GLU A 167 -6.37 11.47 -2.12
C GLU A 167 -6.98 11.53 -0.71
N ALA A 168 -8.31 11.35 -0.59
CA ALA A 168 -8.96 11.25 0.72
C ALA A 168 -8.36 10.10 1.52
N LYS A 169 -8.36 8.87 0.98
CA LYS A 169 -7.80 7.68 1.64
C LYS A 169 -6.34 7.91 2.07
N LYS A 170 -5.49 8.38 1.14
CA LYS A 170 -4.05 8.50 1.43
C LYS A 170 -3.70 9.68 2.32
N SER A 171 -4.53 10.73 2.42
CA SER A 171 -4.33 11.82 3.38
C SER A 171 -4.33 11.31 4.83
N PHE A 172 -5.33 10.52 5.20
CA PHE A 172 -5.45 9.95 6.55
C PHE A 172 -4.35 8.93 6.83
N LEU A 173 -4.11 8.01 5.90
CA LEU A 173 -3.09 6.96 6.08
C LEU A 173 -1.67 7.55 6.21
N ARG A 174 -1.35 8.57 5.40
CA ARG A 174 -0.08 9.31 5.49
C ARG A 174 0.11 9.91 6.88
N MET A 175 -0.90 10.64 7.37
CA MET A 175 -0.82 11.29 8.67
C MET A 175 -0.75 10.27 9.82
N ALA A 176 -1.49 9.16 9.73
CA ALA A 176 -1.45 8.09 10.72
C ALA A 176 -0.05 7.45 10.80
N MET A 177 0.57 7.15 9.65
CA MET A 177 1.95 6.62 9.62
C MET A 177 2.95 7.58 10.26
N TYR A 178 2.80 8.90 10.02
CA TYR A 178 3.63 9.91 10.67
C TYR A 178 3.42 9.95 12.19
N LYS A 179 2.18 9.91 12.67
CA LYS A 179 1.89 9.84 14.11
C LYS A 179 2.47 8.59 14.76
N VAL A 180 2.31 7.42 14.13
CA VAL A 180 2.92 6.16 14.60
C VAL A 180 4.44 6.27 14.67
N LYS A 181 5.08 6.90 13.67
CA LYS A 181 6.51 7.20 13.70
C LYS A 181 6.88 8.08 14.91
N LYS A 182 6.11 9.12 15.23
CA LYS A 182 6.37 9.95 16.42
C LYS A 182 6.16 9.18 17.73
N MET A 183 5.30 8.17 17.74
CA MET A 183 5.07 7.25 18.87
C MET A 183 6.13 6.14 19.00
N GLY A 184 7.15 6.10 18.14
CA GLY A 184 8.22 5.09 18.16
C GLY A 184 7.92 3.81 17.36
N GLY A 185 6.73 3.70 16.76
CA GLY A 185 6.37 2.61 15.84
C GLY A 185 6.81 2.88 14.40
N LEU A 186 6.38 2.03 13.47
CA LEU A 186 6.70 2.13 12.05
C LEU A 186 5.41 2.01 11.21
N GLY A 187 5.14 3.02 10.39
CA GLY A 187 4.03 2.99 9.43
C GLY A 187 4.44 2.31 8.13
N LEU A 188 3.75 1.23 7.74
CA LEU A 188 4.12 0.42 6.59
C LEU A 188 3.01 0.42 5.55
N HIS A 189 3.38 0.71 4.30
CA HIS A 189 2.50 0.52 3.14
C HIS A 189 2.61 -0.93 2.64
N ALA A 190 2.04 -1.85 3.42
CA ALA A 190 2.12 -3.28 3.20
C ALA A 190 0.77 -3.97 3.48
N GLY A 191 0.51 -5.05 2.73
CA GLY A 191 -0.55 -5.99 3.08
C GLY A 191 -0.13 -6.89 4.23
N SER A 192 -1.09 -7.47 4.94
CA SER A 192 -0.84 -8.44 6.01
C SER A 192 -1.84 -9.60 5.99
N LYS A 193 -1.34 -10.79 6.36
CA LYS A 193 -2.15 -12.01 6.46
C LYS A 193 -1.52 -13.00 7.44
N VAL A 194 -2.28 -14.00 7.84
CA VAL A 194 -1.81 -15.20 8.52
C VAL A 194 -1.92 -16.39 7.59
N LEU A 195 -0.92 -17.24 7.56
CA LEU A 195 -1.03 -18.60 7.04
C LEU A 195 -1.02 -19.56 8.22
N ARG A 196 -2.14 -20.24 8.44
CA ARG A 196 -2.23 -21.37 9.36
C ARG A 196 -1.78 -22.61 8.59
N VAL A 197 -0.64 -23.17 8.95
CA VAL A 197 -0.02 -24.30 8.25
C VAL A 197 0.56 -25.32 9.21
N LYS A 198 0.69 -26.57 8.76
CA LYS A 198 1.51 -27.57 9.45
C LYS A 198 2.96 -27.39 9.03
N ASP A 199 3.85 -27.20 9.99
CA ASP A 199 5.27 -27.07 9.68
C ASP A 199 5.94 -28.42 9.38
N LYS A 200 7.26 -28.40 9.18
CA LYS A 200 8.07 -29.59 8.88
C LYS A 200 7.91 -30.72 9.90
N ASP A 201 7.51 -30.42 11.13
CA ASP A 201 7.31 -31.38 12.22
C ASP A 201 5.81 -31.78 12.34
N GLY A 202 4.96 -31.28 11.44
CA GLY A 202 3.52 -31.56 11.40
C GLY A 202 2.70 -30.74 12.38
N ILE A 203 3.30 -29.74 13.06
CA ILE A 203 2.63 -28.93 14.07
C ILE A 203 1.88 -27.79 13.40
N LEU A 204 0.58 -27.67 13.69
CA LEU A 204 -0.26 -26.59 13.17
C LEU A 204 0.10 -25.28 13.87
N LYS A 205 0.46 -24.25 13.10
CA LYS A 205 0.82 -22.93 13.64
C LYS A 205 0.35 -21.79 12.73
N ASP A 206 0.18 -20.62 13.33
CA ASP A 206 -0.12 -19.38 12.64
C ASP A 206 1.17 -18.62 12.32
N VAL A 207 1.40 -18.34 11.03
CA VAL A 207 2.56 -17.58 10.56
C VAL A 207 2.09 -16.28 9.94
N GLY A 208 2.49 -15.17 10.55
CA GLY A 208 2.15 -13.82 10.11
C GLY A 208 3.05 -13.32 8.99
N PHE A 209 2.46 -12.85 7.90
CA PHE A 209 3.13 -12.31 6.73
C PHE A 209 2.83 -10.83 6.54
N ILE A 210 3.87 -10.05 6.26
CA ILE A 210 3.80 -8.66 5.79
C ILE A 210 4.29 -8.60 4.35
N MET A 211 3.49 -8.04 3.45
CA MET A 211 3.73 -8.01 2.01
C MET A 211 3.98 -6.58 1.54
N PHE A 212 5.24 -6.25 1.27
CA PHE A 212 5.65 -4.99 0.67
C PHE A 212 5.61 -5.08 -0.85
N GLY A 213 5.27 -3.98 -1.53
CA GLY A 213 5.23 -3.93 -2.97
C GLY A 213 4.54 -2.68 -3.49
N LEU A 214 5.08 -2.08 -4.54
CA LEU A 214 4.38 -1.01 -5.25
C LEU A 214 3.15 -1.54 -6.01
N SER A 215 2.28 -0.61 -6.41
CA SER A 215 1.10 -0.94 -7.21
C SER A 215 1.49 -1.72 -8.47
N GLY A 216 0.83 -2.86 -8.70
CA GLY A 216 1.05 -3.70 -9.89
C GLY A 216 2.22 -4.69 -9.82
N THR A 217 2.88 -4.86 -8.65
CA THR A 217 3.85 -5.95 -8.42
C THR A 217 3.20 -7.25 -7.93
N GLY A 218 1.91 -7.25 -7.63
CA GLY A 218 1.17 -8.40 -7.11
C GLY A 218 0.93 -8.38 -5.59
N LYS A 219 1.23 -7.29 -4.88
CA LYS A 219 0.99 -7.13 -3.42
C LYS A 219 -0.41 -7.56 -3.00
N THR A 220 -1.45 -6.92 -3.56
CA THR A 220 -2.85 -7.23 -3.21
C THR A 220 -3.19 -8.68 -3.56
N THR A 221 -2.86 -9.13 -4.78
CA THR A 221 -3.09 -10.50 -5.24
C THR A 221 -2.49 -11.55 -4.29
N LEU A 222 -1.25 -11.40 -3.86
CA LEU A 222 -0.59 -12.35 -2.94
C LEU A 222 -1.14 -12.24 -1.51
N THR A 223 -1.46 -11.03 -1.06
CA THR A 223 -2.00 -10.80 0.28
C THR A 223 -3.32 -11.52 0.47
N ILE A 224 -4.21 -11.46 -0.52
CA ILE A 224 -5.57 -12.03 -0.43
C ILE A 224 -5.68 -13.47 -0.96
N HIS A 225 -4.63 -14.03 -1.55
CA HIS A 225 -4.64 -15.40 -2.08
C HIS A 225 -4.91 -16.42 -0.95
N ASP A 226 -5.65 -17.49 -1.20
CA ASP A 226 -5.96 -18.51 -0.18
C ASP A 226 -4.86 -19.60 -0.02
N HIS A 227 -3.90 -19.62 -0.95
CA HIS A 227 -2.78 -20.57 -1.05
C HIS A 227 -3.21 -22.02 -1.28
N ASN A 228 -4.42 -22.22 -1.82
CA ASN A 228 -5.04 -23.53 -1.99
C ASN A 228 -5.07 -24.34 -0.67
N LEU A 229 -5.01 -23.67 0.48
CA LEU A 229 -5.06 -24.31 1.80
C LEU A 229 -6.50 -24.73 2.11
N LYS A 230 -6.66 -25.90 2.75
CA LYS A 230 -7.96 -26.50 3.05
C LYS A 230 -7.96 -27.13 4.45
N GLY A 231 -9.15 -27.24 5.04
CA GLY A 231 -9.35 -27.88 6.33
C GLY A 231 -8.76 -27.07 7.48
N GLU A 232 -7.88 -27.68 8.28
CA GLU A 232 -7.21 -27.02 9.41
C GLU A 232 -6.20 -25.96 8.96
N GLU A 233 -5.62 -26.13 7.76
CA GLU A 233 -4.74 -25.13 7.15
C GLU A 233 -5.58 -24.11 6.38
N LYS A 234 -5.30 -22.81 6.57
CA LYS A 234 -6.04 -21.74 5.91
C LYS A 234 -5.23 -20.44 5.84
N ALA A 235 -5.57 -19.59 4.89
CA ALA A 235 -5.16 -18.20 4.91
C ALA A 235 -6.16 -17.37 5.73
N ILE A 236 -5.70 -16.32 6.41
CA ILE A 236 -6.54 -15.33 7.09
C ILE A 236 -6.05 -13.94 6.70
N ILE A 237 -6.89 -13.17 6.04
CA ILE A 237 -6.55 -11.85 5.48
C ILE A 237 -6.77 -10.78 6.56
N ARG A 238 -5.77 -9.93 6.80
CA ARG A 238 -5.80 -8.87 7.82
C ARG A 238 -6.01 -7.50 7.20
N GLN A 239 -5.08 -7.06 6.35
CA GLN A 239 -5.11 -5.77 5.62
C GLN A 239 -4.48 -5.89 4.24
N ASP A 240 -4.85 -5.05 3.27
CA ASP A 240 -4.24 -5.02 1.94
C ASP A 240 -3.29 -3.84 1.70
N ASP A 241 -3.30 -2.82 2.55
CA ASP A 241 -2.69 -1.53 2.23
C ASP A 241 -1.74 -0.95 3.27
N VAL A 242 -2.24 -0.55 4.46
CA VAL A 242 -1.41 0.08 5.50
C VAL A 242 -1.57 -0.62 6.85
N ILE A 243 -0.44 -0.80 7.52
CA ILE A 243 -0.35 -1.36 8.88
C ILE A 243 0.60 -0.53 9.74
N PHE A 244 0.45 -0.66 11.06
CA PHE A 244 1.27 0.04 12.05
C PHE A 244 2.00 -0.98 12.91
N MET A 245 3.32 -1.03 12.76
CA MET A 245 4.18 -1.99 13.46
C MET A 245 4.78 -1.38 14.72
N ASP A 246 4.73 -2.09 15.84
CA ASP A 246 5.46 -1.73 17.05
C ASP A 246 6.86 -2.35 17.11
N ILE A 247 7.60 -2.04 18.18
CA ILE A 247 8.97 -2.53 18.38
C ILE A 247 9.06 -4.06 18.57
N ASN A 248 7.97 -4.72 18.96
CA ASN A 248 7.91 -6.16 19.21
C ASN A 248 7.42 -6.95 17.98
N GLY A 249 7.13 -6.26 16.87
CA GLY A 249 6.63 -6.87 15.65
C GLY A 249 5.11 -7.12 15.63
N TYR A 250 4.35 -6.60 16.61
CA TYR A 250 2.89 -6.53 16.50
C TYR A 250 2.52 -5.55 15.40
N CYS A 251 1.52 -5.88 14.58
CA CYS A 251 1.07 -5.02 13.50
C CYS A 251 -0.43 -4.74 13.61
N ALA A 252 -0.80 -3.50 13.95
CA ALA A 252 -2.20 -3.08 13.92
C ALA A 252 -2.65 -2.80 12.48
N GLY A 253 -3.85 -3.24 12.13
CA GLY A 253 -4.51 -2.89 10.87
C GLY A 253 -5.11 -1.48 10.91
N SER A 254 -5.35 -0.90 9.74
CA SER A 254 -5.80 0.50 9.64
C SER A 254 -7.25 0.64 9.15
N GLU A 255 -7.71 -0.19 8.22
CA GLU A 255 -8.94 0.02 7.45
C GLU A 255 -9.95 -1.12 7.61
N ASN A 256 -11.23 -0.83 7.29
CA ASN A 256 -12.34 -1.80 7.29
C ASN A 256 -12.88 -2.10 5.87
N GLY A 257 -12.21 -1.60 4.84
CA GLY A 257 -12.55 -1.81 3.44
C GLY A 257 -11.30 -1.81 2.58
N PHE A 258 -11.37 -2.43 1.41
CA PHE A 258 -10.22 -2.65 0.55
C PHE A 258 -10.38 -1.76 -0.68
N PHE A 259 -9.35 -0.97 -1.00
CA PHE A 259 -9.35 -0.08 -2.18
C PHE A 259 -8.63 -0.76 -3.34
N ILE A 260 -9.31 -1.74 -3.91
CA ILE A 260 -8.75 -2.67 -4.88
C ILE A 260 -8.60 -2.02 -6.25
N LYS A 261 -7.63 -2.52 -7.01
CA LYS A 261 -7.52 -2.24 -8.44
C LYS A 261 -8.43 -3.21 -9.17
N THR A 262 -9.20 -2.71 -10.13
CA THR A 262 -10.20 -3.52 -10.85
C THR A 262 -9.77 -3.89 -12.27
N GLU A 263 -8.71 -3.28 -12.81
CA GLU A 263 -8.17 -3.66 -14.13
C GLU A 263 -7.78 -5.15 -14.16
N GLY A 264 -8.28 -5.86 -15.17
CA GLY A 264 -8.00 -7.28 -15.37
C GLY A 264 -8.78 -8.21 -14.46
N LEU A 265 -9.63 -7.69 -13.55
CA LEU A 265 -10.36 -8.49 -12.58
C LEU A 265 -11.33 -9.44 -13.30
N ASN A 266 -11.24 -10.73 -12.98
CA ASN A 266 -12.08 -11.78 -13.55
C ASN A 266 -12.27 -12.94 -12.56
N GLU A 267 -13.13 -13.91 -12.92
CA GLU A 267 -13.54 -15.03 -12.06
C GLU A 267 -12.39 -15.89 -11.52
N SER A 268 -11.24 -15.95 -12.22
CA SER A 268 -10.05 -16.68 -11.72
C SER A 268 -9.47 -16.08 -10.44
N GLN A 269 -9.77 -14.81 -10.15
CA GLN A 269 -9.40 -14.12 -8.91
C GLN A 269 -10.57 -14.18 -7.92
N THR A 270 -11.02 -15.39 -7.62
CA THR A 270 -12.32 -15.68 -6.99
C THR A 270 -12.63 -14.79 -5.77
N VAL A 271 -11.68 -14.64 -4.85
CA VAL A 271 -11.84 -13.82 -3.62
C VAL A 271 -12.14 -12.36 -3.93
N LEU A 272 -11.40 -11.74 -4.86
CA LEU A 272 -11.64 -10.33 -5.24
C LEU A 272 -12.86 -10.16 -6.11
N TYR A 273 -13.04 -11.05 -7.07
CA TYR A 273 -14.13 -10.93 -8.03
C TYR A 273 -15.48 -10.99 -7.31
N LYS A 274 -15.65 -11.94 -6.38
CA LYS A 274 -16.85 -12.05 -5.54
C LYS A 274 -17.12 -10.80 -4.71
N ALA A 275 -16.10 -10.22 -4.09
CA ALA A 275 -16.26 -8.99 -3.31
C ALA A 275 -16.59 -7.78 -4.20
N ALA A 276 -15.99 -7.71 -5.39
CA ALA A 276 -16.23 -6.62 -6.35
C ALA A 276 -17.63 -6.69 -7.00
N THR A 277 -18.21 -7.87 -7.17
CA THR A 277 -19.56 -8.03 -7.72
C THR A 277 -20.67 -7.93 -6.67
N SER A 278 -20.35 -7.47 -5.45
CA SER A 278 -21.33 -7.14 -4.43
C SER A 278 -22.07 -5.83 -4.73
N PRO A 279 -23.37 -5.70 -4.39
CA PRO A 279 -24.08 -4.42 -4.43
C PRO A 279 -23.51 -3.36 -3.48
N ASN A 280 -22.70 -3.75 -2.48
CA ASN A 280 -22.01 -2.82 -1.59
C ASN A 280 -20.70 -2.26 -2.15
N ALA A 281 -20.23 -2.79 -3.29
CA ALA A 281 -19.05 -2.28 -3.94
C ALA A 281 -19.28 -0.82 -4.39
N ILE A 282 -18.21 -0.04 -4.46
CA ILE A 282 -18.25 1.31 -5.02
C ILE A 282 -17.08 1.47 -5.97
N PHE A 283 -17.37 1.69 -7.25
CA PHE A 283 -16.36 1.79 -8.29
C PHE A 283 -15.99 3.24 -8.60
N GLU A 284 -14.75 3.43 -9.04
CA GLU A 284 -14.23 4.69 -9.53
C GLU A 284 -13.45 4.44 -10.82
N ASN A 285 -13.85 5.13 -11.88
CA ASN A 285 -13.19 5.12 -13.19
C ASN A 285 -13.14 3.74 -13.87
N VAL A 286 -14.16 2.91 -13.62
CA VAL A 286 -14.37 1.62 -14.31
C VAL A 286 -15.34 1.83 -15.46
N LYS A 287 -15.10 1.19 -16.60
CA LYS A 287 -16.01 1.25 -17.74
C LYS A 287 -17.33 0.56 -17.38
N VAL A 288 -18.42 1.31 -17.49
CA VAL A 288 -19.80 0.81 -17.35
C VAL A 288 -20.56 1.21 -18.60
N TYR A 289 -21.21 0.25 -19.24
CA TYR A 289 -22.02 0.47 -20.44
C TYR A 289 -23.43 0.96 -20.08
N GLU A 290 -24.19 1.46 -21.07
CA GLU A 290 -25.56 1.98 -20.87
C GLU A 290 -26.51 0.97 -20.24
N ASN A 291 -26.29 -0.33 -20.45
CA ASN A 291 -27.06 -1.42 -19.85
C ASN A 291 -26.58 -1.80 -18.43
N GLY A 292 -25.66 -1.04 -17.83
CA GLY A 292 -25.09 -1.31 -16.50
C GLY A 292 -23.93 -2.30 -16.49
N LYS A 293 -23.62 -2.97 -17.62
CA LYS A 293 -22.54 -3.98 -17.67
C LYS A 293 -21.19 -3.36 -17.33
N VAL A 294 -20.45 -4.01 -16.43
CA VAL A 294 -19.10 -3.59 -16.03
C VAL A 294 -18.06 -4.28 -16.90
N ASP A 295 -17.08 -3.53 -17.40
CA ASP A 295 -15.95 -4.07 -18.14
C ASP A 295 -14.63 -3.76 -17.41
N PHE A 296 -14.15 -4.76 -16.67
CA PHE A 296 -12.87 -4.70 -15.95
C PHE A 296 -11.63 -4.82 -16.85
N LEU A 297 -11.79 -5.21 -18.12
CA LEU A 297 -10.70 -5.27 -19.09
C LEU A 297 -10.53 -3.94 -19.84
N ASN A 298 -11.59 -3.13 -19.92
CA ASN A 298 -11.55 -1.86 -20.63
C ASN A 298 -10.84 -0.76 -19.81
N THR A 299 -9.71 -0.29 -20.33
CA THR A 299 -8.90 0.77 -19.72
C THR A 299 -8.99 2.11 -20.46
N GLU A 300 -10.02 2.32 -21.30
CA GLU A 300 -10.18 3.58 -22.07
C GLU A 300 -10.22 4.81 -21.16
N LEU A 301 -10.88 4.68 -20.00
CA LEU A 301 -10.95 5.75 -19.00
C LEU A 301 -9.60 5.93 -18.30
N THR A 302 -9.02 4.82 -17.84
CA THR A 302 -7.73 4.75 -17.15
C THR A 302 -7.34 3.29 -16.90
N SER A 303 -6.04 3.02 -16.79
CA SER A 303 -5.51 1.76 -16.23
C SER A 303 -5.48 1.75 -14.69
N ASN A 304 -6.02 2.78 -14.04
CA ASN A 304 -6.14 2.89 -12.58
C ASN A 304 -7.61 2.85 -12.14
N GLY A 305 -8.44 2.02 -12.76
CA GLY A 305 -9.79 1.73 -12.29
C GLY A 305 -9.75 1.11 -10.89
N ARG A 306 -10.66 1.56 -10.01
CA ARG A 306 -10.66 1.18 -8.59
C ARG A 306 -12.04 0.74 -8.13
N GLY A 307 -12.05 -0.04 -7.06
CA GLY A 307 -13.25 -0.45 -6.32
C GLY A 307 -12.99 -0.39 -4.82
N ILE A 308 -14.00 0.02 -4.05
CA ILE A 308 -14.05 -0.19 -2.61
C ILE A 308 -14.96 -1.38 -2.38
N VAL A 309 -14.43 -2.40 -1.71
CA VAL A 309 -15.18 -3.58 -1.27
C VAL A 309 -15.11 -3.66 0.24
N LEU A 310 -16.17 -4.15 0.89
CA LEU A 310 -16.19 -4.28 2.33
C LEU A 310 -15.33 -5.46 2.75
N ARG A 311 -14.61 -5.33 3.87
CA ARG A 311 -13.74 -6.41 4.34
C ARG A 311 -14.53 -7.68 4.66
N GLU A 312 -15.74 -7.55 5.21
CA GLU A 312 -16.63 -8.68 5.52
C GLU A 312 -17.08 -9.48 4.28
N GLU A 313 -16.97 -8.91 3.08
CA GLU A 313 -17.30 -9.56 1.81
C GLU A 313 -16.10 -10.29 1.18
N ILE A 314 -14.92 -10.13 1.78
CA ILE A 314 -13.71 -10.84 1.38
C ILE A 314 -13.65 -12.14 2.16
N ASP A 315 -13.74 -13.26 1.43
CA ASP A 315 -13.56 -14.60 1.98
C ASP A 315 -12.21 -14.71 2.69
N ASN A 316 -12.16 -15.51 3.77
CA ASN A 316 -10.97 -15.70 4.61
C ASN A 316 -10.56 -14.46 5.43
N THR A 317 -11.49 -13.55 5.72
CA THR A 317 -11.35 -12.58 6.81
C THR A 317 -11.99 -13.11 8.09
N ASP A 318 -11.62 -12.53 9.25
CA ASP A 318 -12.26 -12.76 10.56
C ASP A 318 -12.45 -11.40 11.26
N ASP A 319 -12.91 -11.37 12.52
CA ASP A 319 -13.20 -10.10 13.23
C ASP A 319 -11.98 -9.22 13.55
N SER A 320 -10.75 -9.74 13.39
CA SER A 320 -9.54 -8.99 13.67
C SER A 320 -8.83 -8.52 12.38
N ILE A 321 -8.46 -7.24 12.37
CA ILE A 321 -7.62 -6.65 11.31
C ILE A 321 -6.13 -6.63 11.68
N ASP A 322 -5.82 -7.02 12.91
CA ASP A 322 -4.48 -6.94 13.46
C ASP A 322 -3.75 -8.26 13.25
N LEU A 323 -2.42 -8.16 13.12
CA LEU A 323 -1.52 -9.28 13.10
C LEU A 323 -0.69 -9.26 14.40
N GLU A 324 -0.94 -10.24 15.27
CA GLU A 324 -0.30 -10.33 16.59
C GLU A 324 1.23 -10.35 16.51
N LYS A 325 1.77 -10.99 15.47
CA LYS A 325 3.20 -11.02 15.20
C LYS A 325 3.50 -11.14 13.70
N ALA A 326 4.26 -10.20 13.17
CA ALA A 326 4.89 -10.33 11.87
C ALA A 326 6.04 -11.33 11.96
N HIS A 327 5.86 -12.53 11.40
CA HIS A 327 6.91 -13.56 11.39
C HIS A 327 7.75 -13.48 10.11
N LYS A 328 7.13 -13.11 8.99
CA LYS A 328 7.75 -13.08 7.66
C LYS A 328 7.50 -11.73 6.99
N LEU A 329 8.56 -11.04 6.57
CA LEU A 329 8.47 -9.80 5.79
C LEU A 329 8.89 -10.10 4.36
N ILE A 330 8.00 -9.86 3.41
CA ILE A 330 8.21 -10.17 1.99
C ILE A 330 8.30 -8.87 1.19
N PHE A 331 9.49 -8.59 0.64
CA PHE A 331 9.73 -7.52 -0.31
C PHE A 331 9.45 -8.01 -1.72
N ILE A 332 8.24 -7.73 -2.22
CA ILE A 332 7.86 -8.10 -3.59
C ILE A 332 8.56 -7.15 -4.56
N THR A 333 9.37 -7.73 -5.42
CA THR A 333 9.99 -7.04 -6.55
C THR A 333 9.57 -7.69 -7.85
N ARG A 334 9.79 -7.02 -8.98
CA ARG A 334 9.55 -7.59 -10.30
C ARG A 334 10.79 -7.37 -11.16
N ARG A 335 11.53 -8.45 -11.38
CA ARG A 335 12.74 -8.45 -12.21
C ARG A 335 12.63 -9.61 -13.19
N ASN A 336 13.32 -9.51 -14.31
CA ASN A 336 13.27 -10.54 -15.35
C ASN A 336 14.60 -11.26 -15.54
N ASP A 337 15.66 -10.81 -14.86
CA ASP A 337 17.04 -11.15 -15.16
C ASP A 337 17.68 -12.05 -14.08
N ILE A 338 18.47 -11.48 -13.18
CA ILE A 338 19.38 -12.22 -12.30
C ILE A 338 18.82 -12.43 -10.89
N ILE A 339 17.63 -11.92 -10.60
CA ILE A 339 17.01 -12.06 -9.27
C ILE A 339 16.23 -13.39 -9.20
N PRO A 340 16.56 -14.29 -8.27
CA PRO A 340 15.87 -15.57 -8.12
C PRO A 340 14.42 -15.38 -7.65
N PRO A 341 13.58 -16.43 -7.68
CA PRO A 341 12.20 -16.33 -7.23
C PRO A 341 12.07 -15.88 -5.78
N VAL A 342 13.00 -16.31 -4.93
CA VAL A 342 13.08 -15.90 -3.53
C VAL A 342 14.52 -15.86 -3.04
N ALA A 343 14.81 -14.89 -2.17
CA ALA A 343 16.05 -14.83 -1.42
C ALA A 343 15.74 -14.50 0.04
N LYS A 344 16.34 -15.22 1.00
CA LYS A 344 16.22 -14.97 2.45
C LYS A 344 17.35 -14.06 2.91
N LEU A 345 16.96 -12.97 3.58
CA LEU A 345 17.83 -11.86 3.95
C LEU A 345 18.21 -11.92 5.42
N THR A 346 19.41 -11.42 5.74
CA THR A 346 19.77 -11.01 7.10
C THR A 346 19.06 -9.71 7.49
N ALA A 347 19.03 -9.36 8.77
CA ALA A 347 18.38 -8.13 9.25
C ALA A 347 18.94 -6.84 8.61
N SER A 348 20.27 -6.75 8.39
CA SER A 348 20.88 -5.60 7.72
C SER A 348 20.49 -5.56 6.25
N GLN A 349 20.59 -6.69 5.54
CA GLN A 349 20.12 -6.79 4.16
C GLN A 349 18.64 -6.39 4.04
N ALA A 350 17.78 -6.85 4.95
CA ALA A 350 16.36 -6.52 4.94
C ALA A 350 16.09 -5.01 5.08
N ALA A 351 16.75 -4.34 6.01
CA ALA A 351 16.66 -2.88 6.14
C ALA A 351 17.17 -2.16 4.89
N THR A 352 18.23 -2.68 4.26
CA THR A 352 18.74 -2.16 2.99
C THR A 352 17.76 -2.37 1.83
N PHE A 353 17.16 -3.56 1.70
CA PHE A 353 16.14 -3.83 0.68
C PHE A 353 14.86 -3.03 0.90
N PHE A 354 14.53 -2.71 2.16
CA PHE A 354 13.49 -1.75 2.48
C PHE A 354 13.86 -0.34 2.00
N MET A 355 15.09 0.14 2.24
CA MET A 355 15.57 1.43 1.71
C MET A 355 15.64 1.48 0.17
N LEU A 356 15.96 0.36 -0.46
CA LEU A 356 15.93 0.23 -1.91
C LEU A 356 14.49 0.30 -2.44
N GLY A 357 13.56 -0.42 -1.81
CA GLY A 357 12.15 -0.45 -2.21
C GLY A 357 11.96 -0.73 -3.70
N GLU A 358 12.69 -1.72 -4.21
CA GLU A 358 12.84 -2.00 -5.63
C GLU A 358 11.59 -2.61 -6.26
N SER A 359 11.18 -2.01 -7.37
CA SER A 359 10.04 -2.41 -8.18
C SER A 359 10.30 -2.06 -9.65
N ILE A 360 9.30 -2.29 -10.50
CA ILE A 360 9.19 -1.63 -11.81
C ILE A 360 8.11 -0.57 -11.80
N GLU A 361 8.25 0.40 -12.68
CA GLU A 361 7.13 1.24 -13.11
C GLU A 361 6.16 0.38 -13.93
N THR A 362 4.88 0.53 -13.63
CA THR A 362 3.83 -0.19 -14.36
C THR A 362 3.13 0.76 -15.32
N SER A 363 2.41 0.21 -16.30
CA SER A 363 1.54 0.99 -17.19
C SER A 363 0.50 1.83 -16.46
N ALA A 364 0.22 1.54 -15.19
CA ALA A 364 -0.70 2.30 -14.34
C ALA A 364 -0.05 3.43 -13.54
N GLY A 365 1.28 3.50 -13.48
CA GLY A 365 2.00 4.61 -12.87
C GLY A 365 2.35 5.66 -13.91
N ASP A 366 3.34 5.36 -14.75
CA ASP A 366 3.69 6.13 -15.93
C ASP A 366 3.80 5.17 -17.14
N PRO A 367 2.80 5.13 -18.03
CA PRO A 367 2.81 4.28 -19.22
C PRO A 367 4.07 4.43 -20.07
N THR A 368 4.66 5.63 -20.13
CA THR A 368 5.85 5.92 -20.94
C THR A 368 7.14 5.31 -20.37
N LYS A 369 7.10 4.91 -19.10
CA LYS A 369 8.21 4.31 -18.36
C LYS A 369 7.93 2.87 -17.94
N ALA A 370 6.83 2.27 -18.41
CA ALA A 370 6.44 0.92 -18.04
C ALA A 370 7.60 -0.08 -18.27
N GLY A 371 7.94 -0.84 -17.23
CA GLY A 371 9.05 -1.78 -17.24
C GLY A 371 10.41 -1.21 -16.81
N GLN A 372 10.54 0.11 -16.62
CA GLN A 372 11.74 0.71 -16.04
C GLN A 372 11.82 0.43 -14.53
N SER A 373 13.04 0.34 -13.99
CA SER A 373 13.27 0.20 -12.55
C SER A 373 12.70 1.40 -11.79
N LYS A 374 12.07 1.13 -10.65
CA LYS A 374 11.54 2.15 -9.74
C LYS A 374 11.94 1.81 -8.33
N ARG A 375 12.38 2.82 -7.60
CA ARG A 375 12.73 2.71 -6.18
C ARG A 375 11.91 3.70 -5.37
N CYS A 376 11.50 3.27 -4.18
CA CYS A 376 10.69 4.05 -3.26
C CYS A 376 10.80 3.38 -1.89
N VAL A 377 11.45 4.04 -0.92
CA VAL A 377 11.73 3.49 0.41
C VAL A 377 10.47 2.84 1.02
N GLY A 378 10.59 1.59 1.45
CA GLY A 378 9.50 0.78 2.01
C GLY A 378 8.35 0.51 1.05
N THR A 379 8.52 0.76 -0.25
CA THR A 379 7.44 0.86 -1.24
C THR A 379 6.34 1.85 -0.81
N ASN A 380 6.73 2.87 -0.03
CA ASN A 380 5.86 3.80 0.66
C ASN A 380 6.10 5.24 0.19
N PRO A 381 5.35 5.73 -0.81
CA PRO A 381 5.47 7.12 -1.30
C PRO A 381 4.79 8.14 -0.36
N PHE A 382 4.45 7.75 0.87
CA PHE A 382 3.72 8.55 1.85
C PHE A 382 4.54 8.79 3.13
N ILE A 383 5.83 8.51 3.11
CA ILE A 383 6.72 8.87 4.22
C ILE A 383 6.72 10.39 4.37
N ILE A 384 6.66 10.86 5.61
CA ILE A 384 6.85 12.26 5.98
C ILE A 384 8.17 12.37 6.75
N GLY A 385 9.05 13.22 6.26
CA GLY A 385 10.39 13.45 6.80
C GLY A 385 11.45 12.46 6.30
N PRO A 386 12.67 12.47 6.87
CA PRO A 386 13.81 11.75 6.33
C PRO A 386 13.58 10.23 6.25
N GLU A 387 13.77 9.65 5.07
CA GLU A 387 13.51 8.22 4.85
C GLU A 387 14.54 7.30 5.54
N ALA A 388 15.76 7.78 5.78
CA ALA A 388 16.80 7.00 6.49
C ALA A 388 16.34 6.53 7.88
N GLU A 389 15.53 7.34 8.56
CA GLU A 389 14.96 7.01 9.87
C GLU A 389 14.07 5.76 9.83
N GLU A 390 13.35 5.54 8.71
CA GLU A 390 12.50 4.37 8.51
C GLU A 390 13.35 3.09 8.41
N GLY A 391 14.43 3.14 7.63
CA GLY A 391 15.37 2.03 7.47
C GLY A 391 16.07 1.67 8.78
N HIS A 392 16.56 2.67 9.53
CA HIS A 392 17.14 2.42 10.86
C HIS A 392 16.13 1.82 11.83
N ARG A 393 14.87 2.26 11.76
CA ARG A 393 13.82 1.75 12.65
C ARG A 393 13.48 0.31 12.35
N LEU A 394 13.29 -0.04 11.07
CA LEU A 394 13.10 -1.42 10.67
C LEU A 394 14.28 -2.29 11.10
N TYR A 395 15.52 -1.81 10.93
CA TYR A 395 16.70 -2.54 11.39
C TYR A 395 16.69 -2.82 12.89
N ARG A 396 16.34 -1.83 13.73
CA ARG A 396 16.21 -2.01 15.19
C ARG A 396 15.12 -3.04 15.54
N ILE A 397 13.96 -2.96 14.90
CA ILE A 397 12.87 -3.94 15.08
C ILE A 397 13.36 -5.35 14.76
N LEU A 398 14.00 -5.55 13.60
CA LEU A 398 14.50 -6.86 13.20
C LEU A 398 15.61 -7.39 14.11
N LYS A 399 16.48 -6.52 14.64
CA LYS A 399 17.50 -6.91 15.62
C LYS A 399 16.91 -7.37 16.96
N GLN A 400 15.82 -6.74 17.40
CA GLN A 400 15.13 -7.11 18.63
C GLN A 400 14.27 -8.38 18.47
N ASN A 401 13.90 -8.72 17.24
CA ASN A 401 13.01 -9.84 16.93
C ASN A 401 13.70 -10.81 15.95
N PRO A 402 14.68 -11.62 16.42
CA PRO A 402 15.45 -12.52 15.56
C PRO A 402 14.62 -13.66 14.94
N ASP A 403 13.40 -13.86 15.43
CA ASP A 403 12.39 -14.78 14.88
C ASP A 403 11.67 -14.23 13.64
N MET A 404 11.82 -12.93 13.35
CA MET A 404 11.29 -12.28 12.15
C MET A 404 12.24 -12.49 10.98
N GLU A 405 11.75 -13.16 9.94
CA GLU A 405 12.54 -13.48 8.76
C GLU A 405 12.12 -12.64 7.55
N CYS A 406 13.09 -12.16 6.78
CA CYS A 406 12.87 -11.26 5.66
C CYS A 406 13.25 -11.91 4.34
N TYR A 407 12.49 -11.62 3.29
CA TYR A 407 12.68 -12.23 1.98
C TYR A 407 12.46 -11.22 0.87
N ILE A 408 13.20 -11.37 -0.23
CA ILE A 408 12.82 -10.82 -1.54
C ILE A 408 11.96 -11.88 -2.22
N LEU A 409 10.86 -11.48 -2.83
CA LEU A 409 10.05 -12.34 -3.70
C LEU A 409 9.95 -11.70 -5.08
N ASN A 410 10.54 -12.34 -6.09
CA ASN A 410 10.47 -11.85 -7.47
C ASN A 410 9.19 -12.37 -8.14
N THR A 411 8.31 -11.49 -8.61
CA THR A 411 7.08 -11.84 -9.34
C THR A 411 7.19 -11.63 -10.85
N GLY A 412 8.42 -11.46 -11.36
CA GLY A 412 8.71 -11.32 -12.78
C GLY A 412 9.12 -12.62 -13.43
N ARG A 413 10.35 -12.64 -13.94
CA ARG A 413 10.98 -13.76 -14.65
C ARG A 413 12.43 -13.95 -14.18
N VAL A 414 13.03 -15.06 -14.59
CA VAL A 414 14.46 -15.34 -14.37
C VAL A 414 15.13 -15.60 -15.72
N GLY A 415 16.31 -15.04 -15.94
CA GLY A 415 17.15 -15.39 -17.08
C GLY A 415 16.82 -14.68 -18.40
N LYS A 416 16.05 -13.58 -18.39
CA LYS A 416 15.72 -12.85 -19.61
C LYS A 416 16.99 -12.40 -20.36
N SER A 417 17.04 -12.70 -21.64
CA SER A 417 18.09 -12.29 -22.58
C SER A 417 17.45 -11.81 -23.90
N ASN A 418 18.25 -11.50 -24.91
CA ASN A 418 17.74 -11.12 -26.22
C ASN A 418 17.02 -12.27 -26.95
N SER A 419 17.37 -13.51 -26.66
CA SER A 419 16.81 -14.72 -27.31
C SER A 419 15.83 -15.49 -26.42
N PHE A 420 15.69 -15.12 -25.15
CA PHE A 420 14.82 -15.79 -24.19
C PHE A 420 14.07 -14.76 -23.34
N GLU A 421 12.75 -14.85 -23.28
CA GLU A 421 11.93 -13.91 -22.50
C GLU A 421 12.17 -14.01 -20.98
N GLY A 422 12.81 -15.08 -20.51
CA GLY A 422 12.98 -15.43 -19.11
C GLY A 422 11.92 -16.44 -18.64
N GLU A 423 12.30 -17.34 -17.74
CA GLU A 423 11.40 -18.29 -17.11
C GLU A 423 10.41 -17.54 -16.22
N LYS A 424 9.11 -17.70 -16.48
CA LYS A 424 8.07 -16.94 -15.78
C LYS A 424 7.88 -17.46 -14.35
N ILE A 425 7.88 -16.54 -13.40
CA ILE A 425 7.50 -16.83 -12.02
C ILE A 425 5.98 -16.63 -11.93
N THR A 426 5.24 -17.74 -11.91
CA THR A 426 3.78 -17.70 -11.88
C THR A 426 3.27 -17.39 -10.47
N ILE A 427 1.98 -17.08 -10.36
CA ILE A 427 1.31 -16.93 -9.06
C ILE A 427 1.45 -18.23 -8.24
N GLU A 428 1.31 -19.40 -8.87
CA GLU A 428 1.44 -20.70 -8.22
C GLU A 428 2.85 -20.95 -7.66
N VAL A 429 3.89 -20.53 -8.38
CA VAL A 429 5.28 -20.59 -7.89
C VAL A 429 5.44 -19.69 -6.65
N SER A 430 4.95 -18.46 -6.73
CA SER A 430 5.05 -17.48 -5.65
C SER A 430 4.30 -17.93 -4.39
N THR A 431 3.07 -18.43 -4.54
CA THR A 431 2.23 -18.87 -3.43
C THR A 431 2.72 -20.19 -2.83
N THR A 432 3.30 -21.09 -3.64
CA THR A 432 3.99 -22.30 -3.17
C THR A 432 5.22 -21.95 -2.36
N ILE A 433 6.06 -21.03 -2.83
CA ILE A 433 7.23 -20.55 -2.06
C ILE A 433 6.77 -19.98 -0.72
N MET A 434 5.75 -19.12 -0.70
CA MET A 434 5.24 -18.54 0.56
C MET A 434 4.71 -19.62 1.52
N ARG A 435 4.04 -20.66 1.00
CA ARG A 435 3.59 -21.79 1.81
C ARG A 435 4.78 -22.56 2.40
N GLU A 436 5.79 -22.86 1.60
CA GLU A 436 6.97 -23.59 2.09
C GLU A 436 7.87 -22.73 3.01
N ILE A 437 7.84 -21.38 2.89
CA ILE A 437 8.39 -20.45 3.90
C ILE A 437 7.63 -20.59 5.22
N ALA A 438 6.29 -20.62 5.19
CA ALA A 438 5.48 -20.76 6.40
C ALA A 438 5.71 -22.12 7.09
N ARG A 439 5.90 -23.17 6.28
CA ARG A 439 6.13 -24.55 6.75
C ARG A 439 7.56 -24.81 7.22
N ASP A 440 8.50 -23.91 6.94
CA ASP A 440 9.94 -24.07 7.23
C ASP A 440 10.56 -25.33 6.55
N THR A 441 10.19 -25.58 5.29
CA THR A 441 10.61 -26.77 4.54
C THR A 441 11.64 -26.48 3.44
N ILE A 442 11.91 -25.21 3.14
CA ILE A 442 12.87 -24.80 2.11
C ILE A 442 14.30 -25.11 2.58
N LYS A 443 15.08 -25.76 1.72
CA LYS A 443 16.52 -25.93 1.93
C LYS A 443 17.24 -24.76 1.27
N TRP A 444 18.12 -24.11 2.01
CA TRP A 444 18.81 -22.90 1.60
C TRP A 444 20.29 -23.17 1.29
N GLU A 445 20.86 -22.35 0.41
CA GLU A 445 22.30 -22.25 0.18
C GLU A 445 22.72 -20.77 0.04
N VAL A 446 23.99 -20.47 0.26
CA VAL A 446 24.51 -19.09 0.18
C VAL A 446 24.72 -18.72 -1.28
N ASP A 447 24.15 -17.60 -1.68
CA ASP A 447 24.47 -16.96 -2.95
C ASP A 447 25.87 -16.34 -2.89
N LYS A 448 26.73 -16.68 -3.84
CA LYS A 448 28.14 -16.29 -3.84
C LYS A 448 28.38 -14.81 -4.17
N ASP A 449 27.43 -14.16 -4.82
CA ASP A 449 27.58 -12.78 -5.30
C ASP A 449 26.92 -11.78 -4.34
N TRP A 450 25.80 -12.20 -3.74
CA TRP A 450 24.95 -11.35 -2.91
C TRP A 450 25.05 -11.66 -1.40
N GLY A 451 25.55 -12.84 -1.03
CA GLY A 451 25.70 -13.26 0.37
C GLY A 451 24.38 -13.53 1.12
N TYR A 452 23.23 -13.31 0.49
CA TYR A 452 21.93 -13.79 1.01
C TYR A 452 21.76 -15.29 0.74
N LEU A 453 20.69 -15.88 1.26
CA LEU A 453 20.36 -17.27 1.02
C LEU A 453 19.38 -17.43 -0.15
N VAL A 454 19.63 -18.38 -1.04
CA VAL A 454 18.75 -18.78 -2.14
C VAL A 454 18.25 -20.21 -1.94
N PRO A 455 17.07 -20.54 -2.47
CA PRO A 455 16.50 -21.89 -2.34
C PRO A 455 17.33 -22.89 -3.15
N LYS A 456 17.93 -23.86 -2.45
CA LYS A 456 18.48 -25.08 -3.06
C LYS A 456 17.38 -26.03 -3.51
N SER A 457 16.29 -26.12 -2.72
CA SER A 457 15.10 -26.90 -3.10
C SER A 457 13.85 -26.36 -2.40
N VAL A 458 12.73 -26.37 -3.12
CA VAL A 458 11.38 -26.08 -2.59
C VAL A 458 10.47 -27.24 -2.97
N ASN A 459 9.71 -27.77 -2.02
CA ASN A 459 8.82 -28.90 -2.30
C ASN A 459 7.79 -28.54 -3.38
N GLY A 460 7.65 -29.40 -4.38
CA GLY A 460 6.70 -29.21 -5.47
C GLY A 460 7.17 -28.25 -6.58
N LEU A 461 8.39 -27.70 -6.50
CA LEU A 461 8.95 -26.83 -7.54
C LEU A 461 10.28 -27.38 -8.05
N ASP A 462 10.43 -27.39 -9.39
CA ASP A 462 11.73 -27.53 -10.03
C ASP A 462 12.47 -26.19 -9.95
N MET A 463 13.38 -26.08 -8.98
CA MET A 463 14.16 -24.84 -8.76
C MET A 463 15.28 -24.65 -9.77
N ASP A 464 15.65 -25.70 -10.52
CA ASP A 464 16.79 -25.70 -11.42
C ASP A 464 16.59 -24.72 -12.59
N LYS A 465 15.36 -24.66 -13.14
CA LYS A 465 14.95 -23.68 -14.15
C LYS A 465 14.82 -22.24 -13.62
N TYR A 466 14.91 -22.05 -12.31
CA TYR A 466 14.90 -20.71 -11.70
C TYR A 466 16.30 -20.27 -11.24
N ASN A 467 17.34 -21.00 -11.62
CA ASN A 467 18.72 -20.60 -11.39
C ASN A 467 19.18 -19.61 -12.47
N PRO A 468 19.39 -18.32 -12.15
CA PRO A 468 19.73 -17.31 -13.14
C PRO A 468 21.07 -17.59 -13.83
N ARG A 469 22.02 -18.28 -13.17
CA ARG A 469 23.35 -18.58 -13.73
C ARG A 469 23.30 -19.53 -14.93
N LYS A 470 22.19 -20.22 -15.17
CA LYS A 470 22.01 -21.08 -16.36
C LYS A 470 21.76 -20.31 -17.65
N TYR A 471 21.37 -19.04 -17.53
CA TYR A 471 20.90 -18.24 -18.66
C TYR A 471 21.95 -17.25 -19.18
N TYR A 472 23.08 -17.13 -18.49
CA TYR A 472 24.13 -16.18 -18.80
C TYR A 472 25.48 -16.87 -18.72
N THR A 473 26.44 -16.44 -19.54
CA THR A 473 27.85 -16.78 -19.30
C THR A 473 28.32 -16.16 -17.98
N GLU A 474 29.38 -16.71 -17.36
CA GLU A 474 29.93 -16.16 -16.12
C GLU A 474 30.31 -14.67 -16.24
N ILE A 475 30.79 -14.24 -17.42
CA ILE A 475 31.16 -12.85 -17.69
C ILE A 475 29.92 -11.95 -17.71
N GLU A 476 28.88 -12.35 -18.45
CA GLU A 476 27.61 -11.61 -18.54
C GLU A 476 26.91 -11.53 -17.18
N TYR A 477 26.85 -12.65 -16.46
CA TYR A 477 26.24 -12.70 -15.13
C TYR A 477 26.93 -11.74 -14.17
N LYS A 478 28.27 -11.79 -14.11
CA LYS A 478 29.05 -10.89 -13.25
C LYS A 478 28.88 -9.42 -13.63
N ALA A 479 28.79 -9.09 -14.93
CA ALA A 479 28.52 -7.74 -15.38
C ALA A 479 27.13 -7.25 -14.93
N LEU A 480 26.09 -8.09 -15.03
CA LEU A 480 24.74 -7.77 -14.57
C LEU A 480 24.68 -7.59 -13.04
N VAL A 481 25.38 -8.45 -12.28
CA VAL A 481 25.50 -8.33 -10.83
C VAL A 481 26.16 -7.00 -10.45
N ASN A 482 27.33 -6.70 -11.01
CA ASN A 482 28.07 -5.47 -10.71
C ASN A 482 27.23 -4.23 -11.03
N LYS A 483 26.62 -4.19 -12.23
CA LYS A 483 25.73 -3.11 -12.62
C LYS A 483 24.59 -2.90 -11.61
N LEU A 484 23.95 -3.98 -11.17
CA LEU A 484 22.85 -3.87 -10.20
C LEU A 484 23.34 -3.44 -8.81
N LYS A 485 24.54 -3.86 -8.38
CA LYS A 485 25.17 -3.37 -7.14
C LYS A 485 25.45 -1.87 -7.23
N ASP A 486 26.03 -1.40 -8.33
CA ASP A 486 26.33 0.01 -8.55
C ASP A 486 25.05 0.86 -8.53
N GLU A 487 24.01 0.44 -9.26
CA GLU A 487 22.70 1.12 -9.27
C GLU A 487 22.08 1.21 -7.87
N ARG A 488 22.28 0.18 -7.02
CA ARG A 488 21.76 0.14 -5.65
C ARG A 488 22.56 1.06 -4.72
N ILE A 489 23.88 1.06 -4.83
CA ILE A 489 24.77 1.95 -4.05
C ILE A 489 24.48 3.41 -4.41
N GLU A 490 24.34 3.72 -5.70
CA GLU A 490 23.98 5.05 -6.19
C GLU A 490 22.63 5.52 -5.63
N TRP A 491 21.63 4.63 -5.54
CA TRP A 491 20.36 4.98 -4.92
C TRP A 491 20.50 5.28 -3.43
N LEU A 492 21.23 4.44 -2.70
CA LEU A 492 21.38 4.58 -1.25
C LEU A 492 22.19 5.82 -0.84
N SER A 493 23.09 6.29 -1.71
CA SER A 493 23.90 7.49 -1.45
C SER A 493 23.09 8.79 -1.39
N ARG A 494 21.84 8.79 -1.88
CA ARG A 494 20.93 9.94 -1.83
C ARG A 494 20.42 10.25 -0.42
N PHE A 495 20.46 9.29 0.50
CA PHE A 495 19.89 9.43 1.84
C PHE A 495 20.96 9.87 2.85
N GLU A 496 20.91 11.15 3.24
CA GLU A 496 21.76 11.68 4.29
C GLU A 496 21.58 10.89 5.60
N ASN A 497 22.68 10.67 6.32
CA ASN A 497 22.71 9.94 7.59
C ASN A 497 22.24 8.48 7.53
N LEU A 498 22.10 7.87 6.34
CA LEU A 498 21.92 6.43 6.25
C LEU A 498 23.17 5.71 6.79
N ASP A 499 22.95 4.67 7.60
CA ASP A 499 24.06 3.97 8.25
C ASP A 499 24.88 3.21 7.19
N ILE A 500 26.20 3.41 7.20
CA ILE A 500 27.13 2.77 6.29
C ILE A 500 27.05 1.23 6.35
N GLN A 501 26.67 0.67 7.50
CA GLN A 501 26.44 -0.78 7.62
C GLN A 501 25.32 -1.25 6.68
N LEU A 502 24.28 -0.45 6.49
CA LEU A 502 23.18 -0.78 5.57
C LEU A 502 23.67 -0.68 4.12
N VAL A 503 24.42 0.37 3.79
CA VAL A 503 25.00 0.54 2.45
C VAL A 503 25.93 -0.63 2.10
N ASN A 504 26.77 -1.07 3.03
CA ASN A 504 27.73 -2.15 2.82
C ASN A 504 27.09 -3.54 2.75
N SER A 505 25.82 -3.71 3.13
CA SER A 505 25.17 -5.04 3.16
C SER A 505 24.85 -5.59 1.77
N ILE A 506 25.02 -4.78 0.72
CA ILE A 506 24.80 -5.15 -0.69
C ILE A 506 26.08 -5.08 -1.53
N ALA A 507 27.21 -4.67 -0.92
CA ALA A 507 28.51 -4.54 -1.57
C ALA A 507 29.11 -5.90 -1.94
#